data_AF-A0A4U7BTF6-F1
#
_entry.id   AF-A0A4U7BTF6-F1
#
_cell.length_a   1.000
_cell.length_b   1.000
_cell.length_c   1.000
_cell.angle_alpha   90.00
_cell.angle_beta   90.00
_cell.angle_gamma   90.00
#
_symmetry.space_group_name_H-M   'P 1'
#
loop_
_entity.id
_entity.type
_entity.pdbx_description
1 polymer ?
#
loop_
_entity_poly.entity_id
_entity_poly.type
_entity_poly.pdbx_seq_one_letter_code
_entity_poly.pdbx_strand_id
1 'polypeptide(L)' 'MRKTLIIALAIFGATSAFAWGNPYLTPAQNMQNYKLCLNTKANGTKQQKILAQWACLTYYGVDTNPEG' A
#
# COMPACT_ATOMS: atom_id res chain seq x y z
N MET A 1 13.53 11.51 38.97
CA MET A 1 12.31 11.16 38.21
C MET A 1 12.63 11.27 36.72
N ARG A 2 13.08 10.17 36.09
CA ARG A 2 13.38 10.16 34.65
C ARG A 2 12.06 10.00 33.90
N LYS A 3 11.65 11.04 33.18
CA LYS A 3 10.52 10.99 32.25
C LYS A 3 10.94 10.10 31.07
N THR A 4 10.57 8.82 31.14
CA THR A 4 10.70 7.92 30.00
C THR A 4 9.66 8.34 28.97
N LEU A 5 10.08 9.16 28.02
CA LEU A 5 9.29 9.53 26.86
C LEU A 5 9.16 8.26 26.01
N ILE A 6 8.03 7.56 26.13
CA ILE A 6 7.68 6.47 25.21
C ILE A 6 7.42 7.17 23.88
N ILE A 7 8.46 7.21 23.05
CA ILE A 7 8.33 7.54 21.63
C ILE A 7 7.40 6.46 21.08
N ALA A 8 6.17 6.86 20.77
CA ALA A 8 5.25 6.06 19.99
C ALA A 8 5.95 5.76 18.66
N LEU A 9 6.66 4.64 18.63
CA LEU A 9 7.16 4.04 17.41
C LEU A 9 5.92 3.85 16.56
N ALA A 10 5.78 4.67 15.52
CA ALA A 10 4.74 4.49 14.53
C ALA A 10 4.91 3.08 13.99
N ILE A 11 4.09 2.17 14.50
CA ILE A 11 3.93 0.82 14.00
C ILE A 11 3.34 0.99 12.61
N PHE A 12 4.20 1.28 11.64
CA PHE A 12 4.02 0.94 10.23
C PHE A 12 4.12 -0.58 10.02
N GLY A 13 4.01 -1.36 11.10
CA GLY A 13 3.61 -2.76 11.10
C GLY A 13 2.09 -2.93 11.20
N ALA A 14 1.30 -1.93 10.81
CA ALA A 14 -0.08 -2.19 10.45
C ALA A 14 -0.02 -3.16 9.28
N THR A 15 -0.46 -4.40 9.52
CA THR A 15 -1.08 -5.23 8.52
C THR A 15 -2.15 -4.39 7.83
N SER A 16 -1.75 -3.58 6.83
CA SER A 16 -2.67 -3.01 5.87
C SER A 16 -3.18 -4.21 5.12
N ALA A 17 -4.30 -4.78 5.60
CA ALA A 17 -5.22 -5.43 4.68
C ALA A 17 -5.43 -4.40 3.58
N PHE A 18 -4.79 -4.63 2.44
CA PHE A 18 -4.67 -3.63 1.40
C PHE A 18 -6.08 -3.24 1.00
N ALA A 19 -6.53 -2.04 1.38
CA ALA A 19 -7.87 -1.53 1.03
C ALA A 19 -7.88 -1.03 -0.42
N TRP A 20 -7.25 -1.77 -1.32
CA TRP A 20 -7.29 -1.50 -2.74
C TRP A 20 -8.74 -1.68 -3.20
N GLY A 21 -9.25 -0.72 -3.97
CA GLY A 21 -10.59 -0.81 -4.52
C GLY A 21 -11.75 -0.59 -3.56
N ASN A 22 -11.51 -0.04 -2.36
CA ASN A 22 -12.60 0.33 -1.47
C ASN A 22 -13.38 1.52 -2.09
N PRO A 23 -14.68 1.38 -2.40
CA PRO A 23 -15.46 2.43 -3.07
C PRO A 23 -15.78 3.62 -2.15
N TYR A 24 -15.58 3.49 -0.84
CA TYR A 24 -15.88 4.53 0.14
C TYR A 24 -14.66 5.40 0.51
N LEU A 25 -13.55 5.28 -0.23
CA LEU A 25 -12.36 6.09 0.02
C LEU A 25 -12.55 7.52 -0.45
N THR A 26 -12.08 8.48 0.35
CA THR A 26 -11.88 9.84 -0.15
C THR A 26 -10.83 9.84 -1.27
N PRO A 27 -10.82 10.85 -2.16
CA PRO A 27 -9.82 10.93 -3.23
C PRO A 27 -8.38 10.88 -2.72
N ALA A 28 -8.10 11.51 -1.57
CA ALA A 28 -6.77 11.52 -0.96
C ALA A 28 -6.34 10.13 -0.49
N GLN A 29 -7.24 9.38 0.15
CA GLN A 29 -6.97 7.99 0.57
C GLN A 29 -6.80 7.07 -0.63
N ASN A 30 -7.62 7.26 -1.67
CA ASN A 30 -7.51 6.48 -2.90
C ASN A 30 -6.15 6.70 -3.59
N MET A 31 -5.68 7.95 -3.62
CA MET A 31 -4.35 8.29 -4.14
C MET A 31 -3.21 7.69 -3.29
N GLN A 32 -3.36 7.65 -1.96
CA GLN A 32 -2.40 6.96 -1.08
C GLN A 32 -2.35 5.46 -1.36
N ASN A 33 -3.50 4.81 -1.53
CA ASN A 33 -3.58 3.38 -1.85
C ASN A 33 -3.02 3.06 -3.23
N TYR A 34 -3.23 3.94 -4.22
CA TYR A 34 -2.59 3.85 -5.52
C TYR A 34 -1.06 3.89 -5.40
N LYS A 35 -0.51 4.89 -4.68
CA LYS A 35 0.94 4.99 -4.44
C LYS A 35 1.50 3.76 -3.71
N LEU A 36 0.75 3.25 -2.73
CA LEU A 36 1.13 2.04 -2.01
C LEU A 36 1.15 0.83 -2.94
N CYS A 37 0.20 0.71 -3.86
CA CYS A 37 0.18 -0.35 -4.87
C CYS A 37 1.44 -0.30 -5.73
N LEU A 38 1.77 0.87 -6.29
CA LEU A 38 2.99 1.06 -7.10
C LEU A 38 4.26 0.72 -6.29
N ASN A 39 4.36 1.20 -5.05
CA ASN A 39 5.51 0.94 -4.20
C ASN A 39 5.64 -0.55 -3.86
N THR A 40 4.52 -1.22 -3.57
CA THR A 40 4.49 -2.65 -3.25
C THR A 40 4.93 -3.48 -4.45
N LYS A 41 4.55 -3.09 -5.68
CA LYS A 41 5.06 -3.72 -6.90
C LYS A 41 6.57 -3.53 -7.07
N ALA A 42 7.10 -2.36 -6.75
CA ALA A 42 8.52 -2.08 -6.88
C ALA A 42 9.37 -2.82 -5.82
N ASN A 43 8.93 -2.76 -4.55
CA ASN A 43 9.77 -3.07 -3.39
C ASN A 43 9.29 -4.27 -2.56
N GLY A 44 8.10 -4.82 -2.82
CA GLY A 44 7.54 -5.92 -2.05
C GLY A 44 8.21 -7.28 -2.29
N THR A 45 7.81 -8.29 -1.52
CA THR A 45 8.17 -9.69 -1.78
C THR A 45 7.55 -10.20 -3.09
N LYS A 46 8.02 -11.34 -3.62
CA LYS A 46 7.49 -11.90 -4.89
C LYS A 46 5.96 -12.04 -4.88
N GLN A 47 5.38 -12.53 -3.79
CA GLN A 47 3.94 -12.67 -3.63
C GLN A 47 3.23 -11.30 -3.54
N GLN A 48 3.80 -10.36 -2.78
CA GLN A 48 3.26 -8.99 -2.69
C GLN A 48 3.27 -8.28 -4.04
N LYS A 49 4.31 -8.50 -4.86
CA LYS A 49 4.42 -7.94 -6.22
C LYS A 49 3.35 -8.48 -7.16
N ILE A 50 2.99 -9.75 -7.04
CA ILE A 50 1.91 -10.37 -7.84
C ILE A 50 0.55 -9.78 -7.43
N LEU A 51 0.29 -9.70 -6.12
CA LEU A 51 -0.95 -9.13 -5.60
C LEU A 51 -1.08 -7.64 -5.92
N ALA A 52 0.00 -6.87 -5.78
CA ALA A 52 0.02 -5.46 -6.13
C ALA A 52 -0.19 -5.23 -7.62
N GLN A 53 0.42 -6.05 -8.49
CA GLN A 53 0.14 -5.99 -9.94
C GLN A 53 -1.34 -6.15 -10.25
N TRP A 54 -1.95 -7.21 -9.72
CA TRP A 54 -3.38 -7.47 -9.92
C TRP A 54 -4.22 -6.30 -9.41
N ALA A 55 -3.96 -5.81 -8.20
CA ALA A 55 -4.72 -4.71 -7.61
C ALA A 55 -4.55 -3.39 -8.37
N CYS A 56 -3.34 -3.08 -8.84
CA CYS A 56 -3.06 -1.89 -9.64
C CYS A 56 -3.88 -1.90 -10.93
N LEU A 57 -3.95 -3.06 -11.60
CA LEU A 57 -4.72 -3.22 -12.82
C LEU A 57 -6.23 -3.18 -12.53
N THR A 58 -6.71 -3.93 -11.54
CA THR A 58 -8.14 -4.08 -11.24
C THR A 58 -8.78 -2.79 -10.73
N TYR A 59 -8.10 -2.05 -9.85
CA TYR A 59 -8.71 -0.91 -9.16
C TYR A 59 -8.28 0.45 -9.70
N TYR A 60 -7.14 0.51 -10.38
CA TYR A 60 -6.59 1.75 -10.91
C TYR A 60 -6.37 1.73 -12.42
N GLY A 61 -6.58 0.58 -13.09
CA GLY A 61 -6.39 0.44 -14.54
C GLY A 61 -4.93 0.57 -14.98
N VAL A 62 -3.98 0.39 -14.05
CA VAL A 62 -2.55 0.57 -14.33
C VAL A 62 -1.87 -0.79 -14.37
N ASP A 63 -1.35 -1.15 -15.55
CA ASP A 63 -0.43 -2.26 -15.67
C ASP A 63 0.95 -1.83 -15.12
N THR A 64 1.38 -2.48 -14.05
CA THR A 64 2.68 -2.23 -13.40
C THR A 64 3.74 -3.27 -13.75
N ASN A 65 3.48 -4.12 -14.75
CA ASN A 65 4.47 -4.98 -15.37
C ASN A 65 5.09 -4.25 -16.56
N PRO A 66 6.41 -4.01 -16.56
CA PRO A 66 7.09 -3.44 -17.72
C PRO A 66 7.29 -4.45 -18.87
N GLU A 67 6.83 -5.71 -18.72
CA GLU A 67 7.05 -6.82 -19.67
C GLU A 67 5.76 -7.23 -20.42
N GLY A 68 4.75 -6.35 -20.45
CA GLY A 68 3.59 -6.50 -21.35
C GLY A 68 3.90 -6.07 -22.77
#